data_AF-A0A932GU31-F1
#
_entry.id   AF-A0A932GU31-F1
#
_cell.length_a   1.000
_cell.length_b   1.000
_cell.length_c   1.000
_cell.angle_alpha   90.00
_cell.angle_beta   90.00
_cell.angle_gamma   90.00
#
_symmetry.space_group_name_H-M   'P 1'
#
loop_
_entity.id
_entity.type
_entity.pdbx_description
1 polymer ?
#
loop_
_entity_poly.entity_id
_entity_poly.type
_entity_poly.pdbx_seq_one_letter_code
_entity_poly.pdbx_strand_id
1 'polypeptide(L)'
;MIQALSVVAVALVVALSVMGTRYLQEKAQASALKASNLDYYEKTMLREQGWSQEVGNYDLRSFDGGKRWYAVESDEKGGMIIRGVAEDVFPGLLGRLRGMEALSAYVKENGPLTFSGPRATVDRALIEAAGFSVAEEK
;
A
#
# COMPACT_ATOMS: atom_id res chain seq x y z
N MET A 1 31.64 -43.49 33.43
CA MET A 1 30.41 -42.67 33.35
C MET A 1 30.68 -41.22 32.94
N ILE A 2 31.73 -40.57 33.45
CA ILE A 2 32.09 -39.17 33.11
C ILE A 2 32.54 -39.00 31.64
N GLN A 3 33.26 -39.97 31.05
CA GLN A 3 33.70 -39.91 29.65
C GLN A 3 32.58 -40.04 28.61
N ALA A 4 31.46 -40.69 28.95
CA ALA A 4 30.32 -40.81 28.04
C ALA A 4 29.53 -39.49 27.95
N LEU A 5 29.43 -38.76 29.06
CA LEU A 5 28.78 -37.45 29.12
C LEU A 5 29.53 -36.38 28.32
N SER A 6 30.87 -36.39 28.35
CA SER A 6 31.67 -35.40 27.59
C SER A 6 31.58 -35.61 26.08
N VAL A 7 31.57 -36.86 25.60
CA VAL A 7 31.43 -37.17 24.17
C VAL A 7 30.05 -36.76 23.64
N VAL A 8 28.99 -37.02 24.41
CA VAL A 8 27.62 -36.60 24.05
C VAL A 8 27.51 -35.08 24.01
N ALA A 9 28.08 -34.36 24.98
CA ALA A 9 28.06 -32.90 25.00
C ALA A 9 28.79 -32.30 23.78
N VAL A 10 29.95 -32.83 23.42
CA VAL A 10 30.71 -32.36 22.24
C VAL A 10 29.95 -32.66 20.94
N ALA A 11 29.36 -33.85 20.80
CA ALA A 11 28.55 -34.20 19.63
C ALA A 11 27.35 -33.25 19.45
N LEU A 12 26.72 -32.85 20.55
CA LEU A 12 25.57 -31.94 20.55
C LEU A 12 25.97 -30.52 20.13
N VAL A 13 27.11 -30.03 20.61
CA VAL A 13 27.66 -28.72 20.21
C VAL A 13 28.00 -28.70 18.72
N VAL A 14 28.61 -29.77 18.20
CA VAL A 14 28.92 -29.89 16.76
C VAL A 14 27.64 -29.93 15.93
N ALA A 15 26.64 -30.72 16.34
CA ALA A 15 25.38 -30.83 15.63
C ALA A 15 24.63 -29.48 15.58
N LEU A 16 24.57 -28.75 16.69
CA LEU A 16 23.96 -27.42 16.75
C LEU A 16 24.73 -26.40 15.89
N SER A 17 26.05 -26.48 15.87
CA SER A 17 26.88 -25.60 15.04
C SER A 17 26.65 -25.84 13.55
N VAL A 18 26.55 -27.10 13.12
CA VAL A 18 26.26 -27.47 11.72
C VAL A 18 24.83 -27.11 11.31
N MET A 19 23.85 -27.29 12.20
CA MET A 19 22.47 -26.85 11.94
C MET A 19 22.37 -25.33 11.83
N GLY A 20 23.06 -24.60 12.71
CA GLY A 20 23.10 -23.13 12.67
C GLY A 20 23.69 -22.58 11.38
N THR A 21 24.80 -23.15 10.90
CA THR A 21 25.43 -22.69 9.65
C THR A 21 24.58 -23.00 8.41
N ARG A 22 23.96 -24.18 8.35
CA ARG A 22 23.02 -24.53 7.26
C ARG A 22 21.81 -23.60 7.23
N TYR A 23 21.22 -23.30 8.38
CA TYR A 23 20.10 -22.37 8.46
C TYR A 23 20.46 -20.95 7.99
N LEU A 24 21.66 -20.46 8.35
CA LEU A 24 22.17 -19.17 7.87
C LEU A 24 22.42 -19.19 6.35
N GLN A 25 22.93 -20.29 5.82
CA GLN A 25 23.20 -20.46 4.39
C GLN A 25 21.91 -20.51 3.56
N GLU A 26 20.88 -21.22 4.04
CA GLU A 26 19.56 -21.24 3.41
C GLU A 26 18.91 -19.85 3.42
N LYS A 27 19.02 -19.09 4.53
CA LYS A 27 18.55 -17.71 4.57
C LYS A 27 19.30 -16.80 3.61
N ALA A 28 20.62 -16.95 3.50
CA ALA A 28 21.44 -16.17 2.57
C ALA A 28 21.14 -16.50 1.11
N GLN A 29 20.86 -17.77 0.80
CA GLN A 29 20.44 -18.17 -0.55
C GLN A 29 19.03 -17.66 -0.87
N ALA A 30 18.09 -17.73 0.07
CA ALA A 30 16.75 -17.20 -0.12
C ALA A 30 16.75 -15.67 -0.29
N SER A 31 17.61 -14.94 0.43
CA SER A 31 17.76 -13.49 0.23
C SER A 31 18.46 -13.14 -1.08
N ALA A 32 19.48 -13.91 -1.49
CA ALA A 32 20.15 -13.74 -2.77
C ALA A 32 19.21 -14.02 -3.96
N LEU A 33 18.37 -15.06 -3.86
CA LEU A 33 17.39 -15.38 -4.90
C LEU A 33 16.33 -14.27 -5.00
N LYS A 34 15.85 -13.77 -3.86
CA LYS A 34 14.95 -12.59 -3.81
C LYS A 34 15.59 -11.36 -4.44
N ALA A 35 16.85 -11.06 -4.10
CA ALA A 35 17.58 -9.93 -4.66
C ALA A 35 17.81 -10.08 -6.17
N SER A 36 18.11 -11.29 -6.66
CA SER A 36 18.29 -11.53 -8.10
C SER A 36 16.98 -11.44 -8.89
N ASN A 37 15.87 -11.88 -8.29
CA ASN A 37 14.55 -11.73 -8.89
C ASN A 37 14.15 -10.26 -8.91
N LEU A 38 14.36 -9.53 -7.81
CA LEU A 38 14.15 -8.08 -7.74
C LEU A 38 14.96 -7.35 -8.82
N ASP A 39 16.24 -7.65 -8.99
CA ASP A 39 17.10 -7.02 -10.00
C ASP A 39 16.64 -7.34 -11.44
N TYR A 40 16.20 -8.58 -11.70
CA TYR A 40 15.63 -8.96 -13.00
C TYR A 40 14.32 -8.22 -13.29
N TYR A 41 13.43 -8.10 -12.31
CA TYR A 41 12.17 -7.35 -12.48
C TYR A 41 12.40 -5.83 -12.59
N GLU A 42 13.28 -5.28 -11.77
CA GLU A 42 13.69 -3.86 -11.79
C GLU A 42 14.27 -3.46 -13.15
N LYS A 43 15.13 -4.31 -13.72
CA LYS A 43 15.80 -4.03 -15.01
C LYS A 43 14.95 -4.32 -16.24
N THR A 44 14.12 -5.37 -16.21
CA THR A 44 13.46 -5.88 -17.41
C THR A 44 12.03 -5.38 -17.57
N MET A 45 11.32 -5.08 -16.47
CA MET A 45 9.86 -4.84 -16.51
C MET A 45 9.42 -3.53 -15.85
N LEU A 46 10.21 -2.94 -14.94
CA LEU A 46 9.69 -1.98 -13.96
C LEU A 46 10.04 -0.51 -14.11
N ARG A 47 11.09 -0.16 -14.86
CA ARG A 47 11.44 1.25 -15.03
C ARG A 47 10.60 1.96 -16.10
N GLU A 48 9.91 1.21 -16.96
CA GLU A 48 8.99 1.77 -17.96
C GLU A 48 7.51 1.67 -17.56
N GLN A 49 7.17 0.80 -16.61
CA GLN A 49 5.81 0.62 -16.11
C GLN A 49 5.87 0.57 -14.58
N GLY A 50 5.45 1.65 -13.92
CA GLY A 50 5.66 1.92 -12.48
C GLY A 50 5.06 0.89 -11.51
N TRP A 51 5.62 -0.31 -11.47
CA TRP A 51 5.27 -1.35 -10.51
C TRP A 51 6.37 -1.47 -9.43
N SER A 52 5.96 -1.66 -8.17
CA SER A 52 6.84 -1.91 -7.04
C SER A 52 6.26 -3.08 -6.25
N GLN A 53 7.13 -4.04 -5.91
CA GLN A 53 6.75 -5.33 -5.32
C GLN A 53 6.58 -5.27 -3.80
N GLU A 54 6.95 -4.17 -3.13
CA GLU A 54 7.11 -4.22 -1.67
C GLU A 54 5.80 -4.26 -0.87
N VAL A 55 4.65 -3.81 -1.38
CA VAL A 55 3.42 -3.81 -0.56
C VAL A 55 2.13 -3.85 -1.38
N GLY A 56 2.06 -4.48 -2.55
CA GLY A 56 0.82 -4.39 -3.38
C GLY A 56 0.35 -2.94 -3.61
N ASN A 57 1.26 -1.98 -3.40
CA ASN A 57 1.08 -0.56 -3.49
C ASN A 57 1.76 -0.20 -4.78
N TYR A 58 0.96 0.02 -5.81
CA TYR A 58 1.42 0.62 -7.04
C TYR A 58 2.15 1.91 -6.67
N ASP A 59 3.37 2.07 -7.15
CA ASP A 59 3.96 3.41 -7.09
C ASP A 59 3.19 4.25 -8.10
N LEU A 60 2.14 4.91 -7.61
CA LEU A 60 1.29 5.82 -8.36
C LEU A 60 2.06 7.05 -8.87
N ARG A 61 3.39 7.09 -8.70
CA ARG A 61 4.31 7.87 -9.55
C ARG A 61 4.32 7.29 -10.97
N SER A 62 3.14 7.40 -11.57
CA SER A 62 2.73 7.51 -12.96
C SER A 62 3.85 7.70 -14.00
N PHE A 63 3.49 7.38 -15.24
CA PHE A 63 4.20 7.70 -16.49
C PHE A 63 4.75 9.14 -16.61
N ASP A 64 4.33 10.06 -15.74
CA ASP A 64 4.80 11.45 -15.67
C ASP A 64 5.45 11.87 -14.33
N GLY A 65 5.81 10.91 -13.47
CA GLY A 65 6.52 11.15 -12.22
C GLY A 65 5.63 11.63 -11.05
N GLY A 66 4.39 11.14 -10.97
CA GLY A 66 3.44 11.44 -9.90
C GLY A 66 2.69 12.77 -10.04
N LYS A 67 2.67 13.36 -11.25
CA LYS A 67 2.02 14.66 -11.47
C LYS A 67 0.51 14.55 -11.62
N ARG A 68 0.02 13.41 -12.11
CA ARG A 68 -1.39 13.19 -12.40
C ARG A 68 -1.87 11.86 -11.81
N TRP A 69 -3.14 11.84 -11.41
CA TRP A 69 -3.87 10.63 -11.08
C TRP A 69 -4.43 10.02 -12.36
N TYR A 70 -4.48 8.69 -12.42
CA TYR A 70 -4.98 7.96 -13.58
C TYR A 70 -6.09 7.00 -13.14
N ALA A 71 -7.14 6.91 -13.96
CA ALA A 71 -8.18 5.89 -13.79
C ALA A 71 -7.66 4.56 -14.32
N VAL A 72 -7.79 3.51 -13.52
CA VAL A 72 -7.33 2.15 -13.85
C VAL A 72 -8.46 1.15 -13.68
N GLU A 73 -8.43 0.09 -14.47
CA GLU A 73 -9.35 -1.04 -14.41
C GLU A 73 -8.57 -2.34 -14.47
N SER A 74 -9.01 -3.36 -13.75
CA SER A 74 -8.40 -4.69 -13.82
C SER A 74 -9.01 -5.49 -14.97
N ASP A 75 -8.17 -6.16 -15.76
CA ASP A 75 -8.62 -7.13 -16.77
C ASP A 75 -8.94 -8.51 -16.15
N GLU A 76 -9.53 -9.40 -16.94
CA GLU A 76 -9.92 -10.76 -16.51
C GLU A 76 -8.74 -11.64 -16.08
N LYS A 77 -7.51 -11.26 -16.44
CA LYS A 77 -6.27 -11.97 -16.11
C LYS A 77 -5.50 -11.30 -14.96
N GLY A 78 -6.08 -10.25 -14.35
CA GLY A 78 -5.46 -9.48 -13.28
C GLY A 78 -4.42 -8.46 -13.75
N GLY A 79 -4.34 -8.18 -15.05
CA GLY A 79 -3.60 -7.05 -15.60
C GLY A 79 -4.31 -5.72 -15.32
N MET A 80 -3.58 -4.61 -15.42
CA MET A 80 -4.10 -3.28 -15.17
C MET A 80 -4.18 -2.48 -16.47
N ILE A 81 -5.38 -2.00 -16.80
CA ILE A 81 -5.66 -1.16 -17.97
C ILE A 81 -5.79 0.29 -17.50
N ILE A 82 -4.99 1.19 -18.06
CA ILE A 82 -5.11 2.62 -17.81
C ILE A 82 -6.16 3.21 -18.73
N ARG A 83 -7.22 3.77 -18.16
CA ARG A 83 -8.33 4.37 -18.90
C ARG A 83 -8.05 5.82 -19.31
N GLY A 84 -7.19 6.52 -18.58
CA GLY A 84 -6.81 7.90 -18.86
C GLY A 84 -6.49 8.67 -17.58
N VAL A 85 -6.29 9.99 -17.70
CA VAL A 85 -6.18 10.87 -16.53
C VAL A 85 -7.49 10.82 -15.74
N ALA A 86 -7.39 10.69 -14.42
CA ALA A 86 -8.54 10.43 -13.56
C ALA A 86 -9.61 11.52 -13.66
N GLU A 87 -9.21 12.79 -13.81
CA GLU A 87 -10.12 13.92 -13.95
C GLU A 87 -10.85 13.92 -15.31
N ASP A 88 -10.23 13.39 -16.36
CA ASP A 88 -10.86 13.28 -17.69
C ASP A 88 -11.91 12.15 -17.71
N VAL A 89 -11.62 11.05 -17.01
CA VAL A 89 -12.52 9.88 -16.92
C VAL A 89 -13.64 10.10 -15.89
N PHE A 90 -13.32 10.74 -14.77
CA PHE A 90 -14.25 11.05 -13.68
C PHE A 90 -14.16 12.55 -13.32
N PRO A 91 -14.86 13.42 -14.05
CA PRO A 91 -14.85 14.85 -13.78
C PRO A 91 -15.27 15.18 -12.34
N GLY A 92 -14.48 16.01 -11.68
CA GLY A 92 -14.68 16.42 -10.29
C GLY A 92 -14.17 15.43 -9.23
N LEU A 93 -13.55 14.30 -9.62
CA LEU A 93 -13.07 13.31 -8.66
C LEU A 93 -12.05 13.88 -7.69
N LEU A 94 -11.04 14.61 -8.17
CA LEU A 94 -10.02 15.19 -7.29
C LEU A 94 -10.62 16.23 -6.33
N GLY A 95 -11.62 16.98 -6.79
CA GLY A 95 -12.38 17.90 -5.96
C GLY A 95 -13.10 17.18 -4.83
N ARG A 96 -13.83 16.09 -5.14
CA ARG A 96 -14.55 15.28 -4.14
C ARG A 96 -13.61 14.63 -3.14
N LEU A 97 -12.47 14.08 -3.59
CA LEU A 97 -11.48 13.47 -2.69
C LEU A 97 -10.93 14.50 -1.69
N ARG A 98 -10.57 15.70 -2.15
CA ARG A 98 -10.16 16.81 -1.27
C ARG A 98 -11.29 17.23 -0.33
N GLY A 99 -12.54 17.23 -0.81
CA GLY A 99 -13.72 17.46 0.02
C GLY A 99 -13.87 16.42 1.13
N MET A 100 -13.65 15.13 0.82
CA MET A 100 -13.66 14.06 1.80
C MET A 100 -12.54 14.19 2.84
N GLU A 101 -11.32 14.56 2.42
CA GLU A 101 -10.21 14.83 3.33
C GLU A 101 -10.53 16.01 4.27
N ALA A 102 -11.04 17.11 3.73
CA ALA A 102 -11.45 18.28 4.51
C ALA A 102 -12.57 17.92 5.49
N LEU A 103 -13.56 17.15 5.06
CA LEU A 103 -14.64 16.67 5.90
C LEU A 103 -14.11 15.78 7.04
N SER A 104 -13.21 14.84 6.74
CA SER A 104 -12.61 13.95 7.74
C SER A 104 -11.80 14.73 8.78
N ALA A 105 -10.97 15.68 8.34
CA ALA A 105 -10.22 16.56 9.22
C ALA A 105 -11.14 17.39 10.12
N TYR A 106 -12.18 17.99 9.54
CA TYR A 106 -13.16 18.78 10.27
C TYR A 106 -13.88 17.97 11.34
N VAL A 107 -14.37 16.76 11.02
CA VAL A 107 -15.07 15.87 11.96
C VAL A 107 -14.15 15.43 13.10
N LYS A 108 -12.86 15.20 12.80
CA LYS A 108 -11.86 14.85 13.81
C LYS A 108 -11.65 15.97 14.84
N GLU A 109 -11.70 17.23 14.40
CA GLU A 109 -11.48 18.40 15.27
C GLU A 109 -12.75 18.89 15.97
N ASN A 110 -13.90 18.81 15.30
CA ASN A 110 -15.15 19.45 15.72
C ASN A 110 -16.24 18.46 16.17
N GLY A 111 -15.95 17.16 16.09
CA GLY A 111 -16.90 16.09 16.38
C GLY A 111 -17.89 15.84 15.22
N PRO A 112 -18.97 15.09 15.48
CA PRO A 112 -19.96 14.75 14.47
C PRO A 112 -20.57 15.98 13.80
N LEU A 113 -20.98 15.83 12.53
CA LEU A 113 -21.73 16.86 11.82
C LEU A 113 -23.10 17.08 12.46
N THR A 114 -23.56 18.32 12.48
CA THR A 114 -24.92 18.71 12.84
C THR A 114 -25.57 19.48 11.71
N PHE A 115 -26.78 19.09 11.32
CA PHE A 115 -27.60 19.81 10.34
C PHE A 115 -28.56 20.81 10.99
N SER A 116 -28.36 21.09 12.28
CA SER A 116 -29.13 22.08 13.04
C SER A 116 -28.22 23.01 13.84
N GLY A 117 -28.72 24.20 14.16
CA GLY A 117 -28.01 25.19 14.96
C GLY A 117 -26.89 25.93 14.20
N PRO A 118 -25.98 26.61 14.92
CA PRO A 118 -25.04 27.57 14.34
C PRO A 118 -24.06 26.99 13.32
N ARG A 119 -23.80 25.68 13.37
CA ARG A 119 -22.86 25.01 12.46
C ARG A 119 -23.52 24.37 11.23
N ALA A 120 -24.85 24.36 11.14
CA ALA A 120 -25.59 23.63 10.11
C ALA A 120 -25.16 23.99 8.69
N THR A 121 -24.93 25.28 8.41
CA THR A 121 -24.52 25.77 7.09
C THR A 121 -23.11 25.29 6.72
N VAL A 122 -22.18 25.29 7.68
CA VAL A 122 -20.80 24.86 7.47
C VAL A 122 -20.73 23.33 7.27
N ASP A 123 -21.41 22.60 8.16
CA ASP A 123 -21.45 21.13 8.13
C ASP A 123 -22.11 20.62 6.83
N ARG A 124 -23.13 21.33 6.32
CA ARG A 124 -23.76 21.05 5.02
C ARG A 124 -22.82 21.36 3.84
N ALA A 125 -22.14 22.51 3.84
CA ALA A 125 -21.21 22.84 2.75
C ALA A 125 -20.06 21.82 2.63
N LEU A 126 -19.56 21.31 3.77
CA LEU A 126 -18.50 20.31 3.80
C LEU A 126 -18.94 18.96 3.22
N ILE A 127 -20.14 18.50 3.55
CA ILE A 127 -20.64 17.22 3.05
C ILE A 127 -20.97 17.30 1.54
N GLU A 128 -21.47 18.45 1.08
CA GLU A 128 -21.71 18.71 -0.34
C GLU A 128 -20.40 18.79 -1.14
N ALA A 129 -19.36 19.42 -0.58
CA ALA A 129 -18.02 19.46 -1.19
C ALA A 129 -17.39 18.06 -1.31
N ALA A 130 -17.70 17.16 -0.37
CA ALA A 130 -17.32 15.75 -0.43
C ALA A 130 -18.15 14.92 -1.44
N GLY A 131 -19.11 15.56 -2.13
CA GLY A 131 -19.92 14.94 -3.18
C GLY A 131 -21.19 14.25 -2.69
N PHE A 132 -21.58 14.43 -1.44
CA PHE A 132 -22.83 13.91 -0.91
C PHE A 132 -23.99 14.88 -1.12
N SER A 133 -25.19 14.35 -1.29
CA SER A 133 -26.43 15.12 -1.33
C SER A 133 -27.11 15.08 0.03
N VAL A 134 -27.48 16.24 0.58
CA VAL A 134 -28.26 16.30 1.83
C VAL A 134 -29.73 16.43 1.46
N ALA A 135 -30.51 15.38 1.72
CA ALA A 135 -31.96 15.44 1.56
C ALA A 135 -32.56 16.42 2.58
N GLU A 136 -33.44 17.30 2.12
CA GLU A 136 -34.25 18.12 3.03
C GLU A 136 -35.40 17.27 3.55
N GLU A 137 -35.49 17.17 4.88
CA GLU A 137 -36.64 16.56 5.55
C GLU A 137 -37.83 17.52 5.38
N LYS A 138 -38.90 17.03 4.74
CA LYS A 138 -40.13 17.78 4.50
C LYS A 138 -41.05 17.77 5.72
#